data_AF-A0A838FV88-F1
#
_entry.id   AF-A0A838FV88-F1
#
_cell.length_a   1.000
_cell.length_b   1.000
_cell.length_c   1.000
_cell.angle_alpha   90.00
_cell.angle_beta   90.00
_cell.angle_gamma   90.00
#
_symmetry.space_group_name_H-M   'P 1'
#
loop_
_entity.id
_entity.type
_entity.pdbx_description
1 polymer ?
#
loop_
_entity_poly.entity_id
_entity_poly.type
_entity_poly.pdbx_seq_one_letter_code
_entity_poly.pdbx_strand_id
1 'polypeptide(L)'
;MTDFLDNLLADSGAAVPVTIEPGDVNSPEVVRLLAACCAEIDVIYGNTEPMAPEIAGIDEPGAAFVLARENERAVGCGAIRPHTA
;
A
#
# COMPACT_ATOMS: atom_id res chain seq x y z
N MET A 1 -13.88 -29.18 -26.76
CA MET A 1 -12.77 -28.22 -26.99
C MET A 1 -13.28 -26.83 -26.58
N THR A 2 -13.64 -26.69 -25.31
CA THR A 2 -14.34 -25.51 -24.74
C THR A 2 -13.75 -25.13 -23.37
N ASP A 3 -13.12 -26.08 -22.68
CA ASP A 3 -12.50 -25.91 -21.36
C ASP A 3 -11.43 -24.80 -21.27
N PHE A 4 -10.77 -24.44 -22.37
CA PHE A 4 -9.73 -23.42 -22.35
C PHE A 4 -10.29 -21.99 -22.21
N LEU A 5 -11.44 -21.72 -22.83
CA LEU A 5 -12.08 -20.40 -22.74
C LEU A 5 -12.84 -20.24 -21.43
N ASP A 6 -13.43 -21.32 -20.90
CA ASP A 6 -14.11 -21.30 -19.60
C ASP A 6 -13.11 -21.10 -18.45
N ASN A 7 -11.90 -21.65 -18.53
CA ASN A 7 -10.84 -21.42 -17.55
C ASN A 7 -10.18 -20.02 -17.65
N LEU A 8 -10.13 -19.43 -18.85
CA LEU A 8 -9.58 -18.08 -19.04
C LEU A 8 -10.51 -16.99 -18.48
N LEU A 9 -11.82 -17.24 -18.48
CA LEU A 9 -12.83 -16.35 -17.89
C LEU A 9 -13.02 -16.60 -16.37
N ALA A 10 -12.62 -17.78 -15.86
CA ALA A 10 -12.65 -18.09 -14.44
C ALA A 10 -11.57 -17.34 -13.62
N ASP A 11 -10.52 -16.83 -14.27
CA ASP A 11 -9.51 -15.95 -13.66
C ASP A 11 -9.86 -14.46 -13.80
N SER A 12 -11.12 -14.15 -14.09
CA SER A 12 -11.67 -12.81 -13.83
C SER A 12 -12.16 -12.78 -12.39
N GLY A 13 -11.26 -13.00 -11.42
CA GLY A 13 -11.54 -12.67 -10.02
C GLY A 13 -12.00 -11.22 -10.03
N ALA A 14 -13.29 -10.97 -9.76
CA ALA A 14 -13.88 -9.65 -9.87
C ALA A 14 -12.97 -8.66 -9.11
N ALA A 15 -12.40 -7.69 -9.82
CA ALA A 15 -11.44 -6.77 -9.23
C ALA A 15 -12.08 -6.14 -7.99
N VAL A 16 -11.52 -6.41 -6.82
CA VAL A 16 -12.02 -5.83 -5.58
C VAL A 16 -11.76 -4.32 -5.67
N PRO A 17 -12.79 -3.47 -5.53
CA PRO A 17 -12.59 -2.04 -5.67
C PRO A 17 -11.70 -1.54 -4.53
N VAL A 18 -10.68 -0.75 -4.90
CA VAL A 18 -9.80 -0.08 -3.94
C VAL A 18 -10.38 1.29 -3.64
N THR A 19 -10.61 1.58 -2.36
CA THR A 19 -10.96 2.92 -1.87
C THR A 19 -9.75 3.59 -1.25
N ILE A 20 -9.64 4.91 -1.42
CA ILE A 20 -8.62 5.74 -0.78
C ILE A 20 -9.30 6.64 0.24
N GLU A 21 -8.85 6.60 1.48
CA GLU A 21 -9.40 7.40 2.58
C GLU A 21 -8.28 8.09 3.38
N PRO A 22 -8.57 9.17 4.12
CA PRO A 22 -7.64 9.76 5.06
C PRO A 22 -7.19 8.71 6.09
N GLY A 23 -5.89 8.61 6.35
CA GLY A 23 -5.31 7.66 7.29
C GLY A 23 -4.55 8.33 8.43
N ASP A 24 -4.26 7.57 9.48
CA ASP A 24 -3.32 7.93 10.53
C ASP A 24 -2.02 7.12 10.36
N VAL A 25 -0.90 7.83 10.24
CA VAL A 25 0.44 7.25 10.08
C VAL A 25 0.83 6.33 11.25
N ASN A 26 0.30 6.61 12.44
CA ASN A 26 0.61 5.84 13.65
C ASN A 26 -0.33 4.65 13.85
N SER A 27 -1.29 4.43 12.94
CA SER A 27 -2.23 3.32 13.07
C SER A 27 -1.52 1.96 12.94
N PRO A 28 -1.96 0.92 13.68
CA PRO A 28 -1.33 -0.40 13.60
C PRO A 28 -1.34 -1.02 12.20
N GLU A 29 -2.34 -0.71 11.38
CA GLU A 29 -2.45 -1.19 9.99
C GLU A 29 -1.34 -0.59 9.13
N VAL A 30 -1.08 0.71 9.26
CA VAL A 30 -0.04 1.42 8.52
C VAL A 30 1.35 0.96 8.93
N VAL A 31 1.60 0.83 10.24
CA VAL A 31 2.88 0.30 10.75
C VAL A 31 3.17 -1.08 10.17
N ARG A 32 2.16 -1.95 10.05
CA ARG A 32 2.31 -3.28 9.44
C ARG A 32 2.60 -3.20 7.94
N LEU A 33 1.90 -2.34 7.20
CA LEU A 33 2.11 -2.16 5.76
C LEU A 33 3.52 -1.64 5.46
N LEU A 34 3.98 -0.64 6.21
CA LEU A 34 5.32 -0.09 6.06
C LEU A 34 6.40 -1.12 6.42
N ALA A 35 6.23 -1.87 7.50
CA ALA A 35 7.17 -2.93 7.88
C ALA A 35 7.26 -4.02 6.80
N ALA A 36 6.13 -4.42 6.21
CA ALA A 36 6.11 -5.38 5.10
C ALA A 36 6.86 -4.82 3.87
N CYS A 37 6.60 -3.56 3.51
CA CYS A 37 7.28 -2.90 2.41
C CYS A 37 8.80 -2.79 2.65
N CYS A 38 9.24 -2.42 3.86
CA CYS A 38 10.66 -2.40 4.23
C CYS A 38 11.30 -3.79 4.11
N ALA A 39 10.63 -4.84 4.58
CA ALA A 39 11.14 -6.21 4.46
C ALA A 39 11.31 -6.64 2.99
N GLU A 40 10.38 -6.27 2.10
CA GLU A 40 10.51 -6.52 0.67
C GLU A 40 11.71 -5.76 0.06
N ILE A 41 11.87 -4.47 0.42
CA ILE A 41 13.01 -3.65 0.01
C ILE A 41 14.32 -4.27 0.50
N ASP A 42 14.39 -4.71 1.75
CA ASP A 42 15.60 -5.32 2.32
C ASP A 42 16.01 -6.59 1.58
N VAL A 43 15.04 -7.42 1.16
CA VAL A 43 15.29 -8.59 0.31
C VAL A 43 15.81 -8.19 -1.07
N ILE A 44 15.24 -7.15 -1.69
CA ILE A 44 15.63 -6.68 -3.03
C ILE A 44 17.06 -6.12 -3.03
N TYR A 45 17.41 -5.35 -1.99
CA TYR A 45 18.69 -4.63 -1.92
C TYR A 45 19.76 -5.34 -1.06
N GLY A 46 19.43 -6.47 -0.44
CA GLY A 46 20.35 -7.25 0.39
C GLY A 46 20.72 -6.56 1.71
N ASN A 47 19.83 -5.71 2.23
CA ASN A 47 20.02 -5.10 3.54
C ASN A 47 19.85 -6.17 4.63
N THR A 48 20.70 -6.09 5.66
CA THR A 48 20.69 -7.06 6.77
C THR A 48 20.28 -6.42 8.10
N GLU A 49 20.17 -5.10 8.13
CA GLU A 49 19.77 -4.36 9.32
C GLU A 49 18.30 -3.91 9.19
N PRO A 50 17.48 -4.11 10.23
CA PRO A 50 16.09 -3.66 10.22
C PRO A 50 16.02 -2.14 10.06
N MET A 51 15.39 -1.67 8.99
CA MET A 51 15.11 -0.24 8.81
C MET A 51 13.76 0.11 9.46
N ALA A 52 13.75 1.13 10.31
CA ALA A 52 12.49 1.73 10.76
C ALA A 52 11.93 2.59 9.61
N PRO A 53 10.69 2.35 9.15
CA PRO A 53 10.09 3.17 8.11
C PRO A 53 9.83 4.58 8.66
N GLU A 54 10.53 5.56 8.12
CA GLU A 54 10.25 6.97 8.34
C GLU A 54 9.62 7.55 7.07
N ILE A 55 8.39 8.07 7.19
CA ILE A 55 7.69 8.70 6.07
C ILE A 55 8.10 10.16 6.04
N ALA A 56 9.15 10.46 5.27
CA ALA A 56 9.65 11.81 5.13
C ALA A 56 8.54 12.77 4.62
N GLY A 57 8.46 13.95 5.23
CA GLY A 57 7.61 15.05 4.76
C GLY A 57 6.12 14.93 5.07
N ILE A 58 5.71 13.94 5.88
CA ILE A 58 4.31 13.81 6.32
C ILE A 58 3.84 14.96 7.24
N ASP A 59 4.77 15.56 7.97
CA ASP A 59 4.51 16.68 8.87
C ASP A 59 4.50 18.04 8.14
N GLU A 60 4.76 18.06 6.83
CA GLU A 60 4.77 19.29 6.05
C GLU A 60 3.36 19.89 5.92
N PRO A 61 3.22 21.23 5.95
CA PRO A 61 1.92 21.87 5.73
C PRO A 61 1.30 21.47 4.39
N GLY A 62 0.07 20.95 4.43
CA GLY A 62 -0.67 20.52 3.25
C GLY A 62 -0.39 19.08 2.80
N ALA A 63 0.50 18.36 3.49
CA ALA A 63 0.60 16.91 3.32
C ALA A 63 -0.66 16.23 3.89
N ALA A 64 -1.12 15.19 3.18
CA ALA A 64 -2.21 14.33 3.61
C ALA A 64 -1.74 12.88 3.59
N PHE A 65 -1.99 12.15 4.66
CA PHE A 65 -1.74 10.72 4.72
C PHE A 65 -2.99 9.95 4.30
N VAL A 66 -2.81 8.92 3.49
CA VAL A 66 -3.90 8.13 2.92
C VAL A 66 -3.69 6.65 3.12
N LEU A 67 -4.80 5.93 3.28
CA LEU A 67 -4.87 4.48 3.37
C LEU A 67 -5.70 3.95 2.20
N ALA A 68 -5.16 2.95 1.52
CA ALA A 68 -5.86 2.19 0.49
C ALA A 68 -6.50 0.96 1.13
N ARG A 69 -7.80 0.75 0.88
CA ARG A 69 -8.54 -0.41 1.36
C ARG A 69 -9.16 -1.21 0.23
N GLU A 70 -9.15 -2.53 0.42
CA GLU A 70 -10.01 -3.48 -0.28
C GLU A 70 -11.03 -4.01 0.72
N ASN A 71 -12.29 -3.61 0.56
CA ASN A 71 -13.32 -3.79 1.59
C ASN A 71 -12.87 -3.17 2.94
N GLU A 72 -12.76 -3.97 4.01
CA GLU A 72 -12.31 -3.51 5.33
C GLU A 72 -10.80 -3.70 5.54
N ARG A 73 -10.08 -4.29 4.59
CA ARG A 73 -8.65 -4.59 4.74
C ARG A 73 -7.79 -3.47 4.17
N ALA A 74 -6.86 -2.97 4.98
CA ALA A 74 -5.80 -2.09 4.49
C ALA A 74 -4.83 -2.87 3.58
N VAL A 75 -4.60 -2.34 2.37
CA VAL A 75 -3.75 -2.97 1.34
C VAL A 75 -2.60 -2.08 0.86
N GLY A 76 -2.61 -0.79 1.21
CA GLY A 76 -1.53 0.13 0.90
C GLY A 76 -1.68 1.44 1.65
N CYS A 77 -0.62 2.23 1.75
CA CYS A 77 -0.65 3.54 2.39
C CYS A 77 0.38 4.47 1.75
N GLY A 78 0.21 5.77 1.94
CA GLY A 78 1.18 6.76 1.47
C GLY A 78 0.83 8.18 1.90
N ALA A 79 1.74 9.11 1.60
CA ALA A 79 1.52 10.53 1.77
C ALA A 79 1.38 11.21 0.41
N ILE A 80 0.47 12.16 0.31
CA ILE A 80 0.28 13.01 -0.87
C ILE A 80 0.49 14.45 -0.41
N ARG A 81 1.26 15.22 -1.17
CA ARG A 81 1.39 16.66 -0.95
C ARG A 81 1.16 17.42 -2.25
N PRO A 82 0.51 18.59 -2.21
CA PRO A 82 0.44 19.47 -3.35
C PRO A 82 1.85 19.81 -3.85
N HIS A 83 2.08 19.68 -5.14
CA HIS A 83 3.30 20.21 -5.74
C HIS A 83 3.16 21.73 -5.81
N THR A 84 3.82 22.42 -4.89
CA THR A 84 3.99 23.87 -4.97
C THR A 84 5.26 24.14 -5.77
N ALA A 85 5.08 24.76 -6.95
CA ALA A 85 6.16 25.23 -7.80
C ALA A 85 6.77 26.54 -7.28
#